data_AF-A0A7C6W7N9-F1
#
_entry.id   AF-A0A7C6W7N9-F1
#
_cell.length_a   1.000
_cell.length_b   1.000
_cell.length_c   1.000
_cell.angle_alpha   90.00
_cell.angle_beta   90.00
_cell.angle_gamma   90.00
#
_symmetry.space_group_name_H-M   'P 1'
#
loop_
_entity.id
_entity.type
_entity.pdbx_description
1 polymer ?
#
loop_
_entity_poly.entity_id
_entity_poly.type
_entity_poly.pdbx_seq_one_letter_code
_entity_poly.pdbx_strand_id
1 'polypeptide(L)' 'MRYRKRIKIAPGLNINLSKRGVSATLGPRGANVNVGRSGVYLNTGLPGTGLYNRRKIGDLKR' A
#
# COMPACT_ATOMS: atom_id res chain seq x y z
N MET A 1 -14.08 -2.37 19.67
CA MET A 1 -14.28 -3.00 18.34
C MET A 1 -13.57 -2.18 17.23
N ARG A 2 -12.60 -2.79 16.52
CA ARG A 2 -11.79 -2.13 15.46
C ARG A 2 -12.37 -2.49 14.08
N TYR A 3 -13.06 -1.55 13.45
CA TYR A 3 -13.58 -1.73 12.08
C TYR A 3 -12.44 -1.63 11.08
N ARG A 4 -12.24 -2.69 10.29
CA ARG A 4 -11.36 -2.73 9.12
C ARG A 4 -12.11 -3.47 8.01
N LYS A 5 -12.32 -2.80 6.87
CA LYS A 5 -12.90 -3.39 5.66
C LYS A 5 -11.88 -3.30 4.53
N ARG A 6 -11.57 -4.45 3.91
CA ARG A 6 -10.73 -4.50 2.72
C ARG A 6 -11.64 -4.64 1.50
N ILE A 7 -11.51 -3.72 0.56
CA ILE A 7 -12.25 -3.70 -0.70
C ILE A 7 -11.23 -3.92 -1.83
N LYS A 8 -11.40 -5.00 -2.59
CA LYS A 8 -10.61 -5.25 -3.80
C LYS A 8 -11.33 -4.59 -4.97
N ILE A 9 -10.70 -3.61 -5.62
CA ILE A 9 -11.30 -2.90 -6.76
C ILE A 9 -10.87 -3.56 -8.07
N ALA A 10 -9.58 -3.87 -8.19
CA ALA A 10 -9.01 -4.49 -9.38
C ALA A 10 -7.89 -5.47 -8.96
N PRO A 11 -7.47 -6.41 -9.84
CA PRO A 11 -6.23 -7.16 -9.62
C PRO A 11 -5.04 -6.20 -9.47
N GLY A 12 -4.39 -6.23 -8.30
CA GLY A 12 -3.34 -5.28 -7.93
C GLY A 12 -3.83 -4.01 -7.22
N LEU A 13 -5.14 -3.73 -7.16
CA LEU A 13 -5.69 -2.57 -6.44
C LEU A 13 -6.61 -2.98 -5.29
N ASN A 14 -6.16 -2.70 -4.07
CA ASN A 14 -6.92 -2.94 -2.85
C ASN A 14 -7.03 -1.65 -2.03
N ILE A 15 -8.22 -1.34 -1.51
CA ILE A 15 -8.43 -0.27 -0.54
C ILE A 15 -8.73 -0.89 0.83
N ASN A 16 -8.03 -0.42 1.86
CA ASN A 16 -8.29 -0.74 3.26
C ASN A 16 -8.94 0.48 3.92
N LEU A 17 -10.20 0.33 4.31
CA LEU A 17 -10.92 1.29 5.12
C LEU A 17 -10.83 0.87 6.58
N SER A 18 -10.48 1.80 7.47
CA SER A 18 -10.45 1.56 8.90
C SER A 18 -11.01 2.77 9.66
N LYS A 19 -11.37 2.59 10.94
CA LYS A 19 -11.76 3.71 11.82
C LYS A 19 -10.75 4.86 11.85
N ARG A 20 -9.46 4.58 11.59
CA ARG A 20 -8.37 5.59 11.64
C ARG A 20 -8.09 6.24 10.27
N GLY A 21 -8.76 5.81 9.20
CA GLY A 21 -8.56 6.36 7.86
C GLY A 21 -8.55 5.29 6.77
N VAL A 22 -8.38 5.76 5.54
CA VAL A 22 -8.34 4.96 4.31
C VAL A 22 -6.89 4.80 3.86
N SER A 23 -6.52 3.61 3.42
CA SER A 23 -5.28 3.36 2.67
C SER A 23 -5.56 2.55 1.42
N ALA A 24 -4.81 2.77 0.35
CA ALA A 24 -4.85 2.02 -0.88
C ALA A 24 -3.52 1.32 -1.12
N THR A 25 -3.57 0.15 -1.76
CA THR A 25 -2.41 -0.58 -2.26
C THR A 25 -2.63 -0.76 -3.76
N LEU A 26 -1.70 -0.26 -4.57
CA LEU A 26 -1.72 -0.23 -6.03
C LEU A 26 -0.50 -0.98 -6.56
N GLY A 27 -0.70 -2.06 -7.32
CA GLY A 27 0.35 -2.79 -8.03
C GLY A 27 0.55 -4.25 -7.59
N PRO A 28 1.29 -5.03 -8.42
CA PRO A 28 1.56 -6.44 -8.18
C PRO A 28 2.61 -6.71 -7.08
N ARG A 29 2.77 -7.99 -6.71
CA ARG A 29 3.89 -8.42 -5.85
C ARG A 29 5.22 -8.07 -6.53
N GLY A 30 6.11 -7.39 -5.81
CA GLY A 30 7.40 -6.91 -6.34
C GLY A 30 7.38 -5.49 -6.91
N ALA A 31 6.22 -4.88 -7.14
CA ALA A 31 6.10 -3.47 -7.54
C ALA A 31 4.74 -2.91 -7.09
N ASN A 32 4.58 -2.68 -5.79
CA ASN A 32 3.35 -2.12 -5.24
C ASN A 32 3.59 -0.82 -4.49
N VAL A 33 2.64 0.09 -4.60
CA VAL A 33 2.58 1.36 -3.91
C VAL A 33 1.49 1.28 -2.86
N ASN A 34 1.83 1.56 -1.61
CA ASN A 34 0.88 1.71 -0.52
C ASN A 34 0.70 3.18 -0.18
N VAL A 35 -0.50 3.70 -0.41
CA VAL A 35 -0.91 5.07 -0.09
C VAL A 35 -1.75 5.04 1.17
N GLY A 36 -1.40 5.77 2.21
CA GLY A 36 -2.23 5.86 3.42
C GLY A 36 -1.93 7.09 4.25
N ARG A 37 -2.56 7.17 5.43
CA ARG A 37 -2.38 8.28 6.38
C ARG A 37 -0.90 8.49 6.78
N SER A 38 -0.09 7.43 6.82
CA SER A 38 1.33 7.51 7.14
C SER A 38 2.22 7.93 5.96
N GLY A 39 1.63 8.16 4.79
CA GLY A 39 2.34 8.51 3.55
C GLY A 39 2.21 7.45 2.45
N VAL A 40 2.96 7.69 1.38
CA VAL A 40 3.06 6.87 0.16
C VAL A 40 4.36 6.08 0.20
N TYR A 41 4.25 4.76 0.21
CA TYR A 41 5.36 3.83 0.22
C TYR A 41 5.37 3.02 -1.08
N LEU A 42 6.44 3.11 -1.85
CA LEU A 42 6.70 2.20 -2.96
C LEU A 42 7.54 1.03 -2.48
N ASN A 43 7.02 -0.18 -2.63
CA ASN A 43 7.75 -1.41 -2.44
C ASN A 43 8.09 -1.96 -3.83
N THR A 44 9.37 -1.94 -4.17
CA THR A 44 9.93 -2.58 -5.35
C THR A 44 10.84 -3.69 -4.90
N GLY A 45 10.77 -4.86 -5.52
CA GLY A 45 11.59 -5.99 -5.11
C GLY A 45 11.69 -6.98 -6.24
N LEU A 46 12.90 -7.47 -6.46
CA LEU A 46 13.19 -8.45 -7.49
C LEU A 46 12.95 -9.85 -6.91
N PRO A 47 11.90 -10.56 -7.34
CA PRO A 47 11.65 -11.92 -6.85
C PRO A 47 12.82 -12.83 -7.23
N GLY A 48 13.24 -13.70 -6.30
CA GLY A 48 14.35 -14.63 -6.50
C GLY A 48 15.74 -14.12 -6.12
N THR A 49 15.91 -12.82 -5.83
CA THR A 49 17.21 -12.24 -5.43
C THR A 49 17.30 -11.89 -3.94
N GLY A 50 16.18 -11.92 -3.21
CA GLY A 50 16.11 -11.45 -1.82
C GLY A 50 16.19 -9.93 -1.66
N LEU A 51 16.39 -9.19 -2.76
CA LEU A 51 16.48 -7.74 -2.74
C LEU A 51 15.09 -7.12 -2.78
N TYR A 52 14.73 -6.48 -1.68
CA TYR A 52 13.54 -5.66 -1.56
C TYR A 52 13.94 -4.23 -1.20
N ASN A 53 13.30 -3.27 -1.84
CA ASN A 53 13.47 -1.86 -1.60
C ASN A 53 12.11 -1.26 -1.25
N ARG A 54 12.01 -0.73 -0.03
CA ARG A 54 10.87 0.08 0.40
C ARG A 54 11.33 1.53 0.43
N ARG A 55 10.73 2.35 -0.42
CA ARG A 55 10.99 3.79 -0.47
C ARG A 55 9.73 4.57 -0.13
N LYS A 56 9.84 5.52 0.79
CA LYS A 56 8.77 6.51 1.03
C LYS A 56 8.87 7.56 -0.08
N ILE A 57 7.84 7.66 -0.93
CA ILE A 57 7.81 8.58 -2.07
C ILE A 57 7.22 9.94 -1.67
N GLY A 58 6.28 9.94 -0.73
CA GLY A 58 5.65 11.18 -0.32
C GLY A 58 4.95 11.04 1.01
N ASP A 59 4.78 12.17 1.68
CA ASP A 59 3.83 12.29 2.77
C ASP A 59 2.48 12.68 2.20
N LEU A 60 1.43 11.99 2.63
CA LEU A 60 0.07 12.41 2.35
C LEU A 60 -0.19 13.60 3.28
N LYS A 61 0.15 14.80 2.82
CA LYS A 61 -0.08 16.05 3.56
C LYS A 61 -1.57 16.14 3.90
N ARG A 62 -1.85 16.52 5.15
CA ARG A 62 -3.20 16.76 5.68
C ARG A 62 -3.95 17.77 4.82
#